data_AF-A0A9W4X7Y3-F1
#
_entry.id   AF-A0A9W4X7Y3-F1
#
_cell.length_a   1.000
_cell.length_b   1.000
_cell.length_c   1.000
_cell.angle_alpha   90.00
_cell.angle_beta   90.00
_cell.angle_gamma   90.00
#
_symmetry.space_group_name_H-M   'P 1'
#
loop_
_entity.id
_entity.type
_entity.pdbx_description
1 polymer ?
#
loop_
_entity_poly.entity_id
_entity_poly.type
_entity_poly.pdbx_seq_one_letter_code
_entity_poly.pdbx_strand_id
1 'polypeptide(L)'
;ITMGILARRRNHKSPTEKSKLKGAGEGGYIAEFITHVLKRLLPDLVKYNIKVITNAGGLDPLACKQAIENAIKESGIEDGKLIVAAITGDDMLNYNEEFKQKGDVYEFTHIIGNDQDSDNFPSEEKEVISLNAYLVVTGRCVDSALVVGPLINEF
;
A
#
# COMPACT_ATOMS: atom_id res chain seq x y z
N ILE A 1 -16.30 -3.13 2.12
CA ILE A 1 -15.90 -4.54 2.31
C ILE A 1 -14.43 -4.42 2.59
N THR A 2 -14.01 -4.41 3.86
CA THR A 2 -12.71 -3.84 4.29
C THR A 2 -11.78 -4.96 4.74
N MET A 3 -11.20 -5.55 3.70
CA MET A 3 -10.04 -6.45 3.55
C MET A 3 -9.94 -6.82 2.05
N GLY A 4 -10.78 -6.24 1.19
CA GLY A 4 -11.59 -7.11 0.34
C GLY A 4 -12.36 -8.21 1.11
N ILE A 5 -12.59 -8.08 2.43
CA ILE A 5 -13.55 -8.86 3.23
C ILE A 5 -14.21 -7.92 4.26
N LEU A 6 -15.50 -7.62 4.11
CA LEU A 6 -16.32 -6.91 5.11
C LEU A 6 -16.63 -7.91 6.23
N ALA A 7 -16.26 -7.61 7.47
CA ALA A 7 -17.00 -8.08 8.63
C ALA A 7 -16.78 -7.15 9.83
N ARG A 8 -17.87 -6.60 10.36
CA ARG A 8 -17.93 -5.78 11.57
C ARG A 8 -18.51 -6.61 12.71
N ARG A 9 -17.86 -6.63 13.88
CA ARG A 9 -18.56 -6.77 15.17
C ARG A 9 -17.84 -5.96 16.25
N ARG A 10 -18.48 -4.89 16.72
CA ARG A 10 -18.04 -4.06 17.85
C ARG A 10 -18.23 -4.83 19.16
N ASN A 11 -17.26 -4.77 20.07
CA ASN A 11 -17.51 -4.78 21.51
C ASN A 11 -16.49 -3.86 22.20
N HIS A 12 -17.02 -2.94 23.00
CA HIS A 12 -16.32 -1.88 23.72
C HIS A 12 -15.43 -2.45 24.85
N LYS A 13 -14.16 -2.05 24.93
CA LYS A 13 -13.38 -1.99 26.18
C LYS A 13 -12.50 -0.73 26.20
N SER A 14 -12.34 -0.16 27.39
CA SER A 14 -11.75 1.15 27.73
C SER A 14 -10.22 1.24 27.50
N PRO A 15 -9.64 2.46 27.38
CA PRO A 15 -8.28 2.65 26.91
C PRO A 15 -7.28 2.79 28.07
N THR A 16 -6.58 1.71 28.41
CA THR A 16 -5.31 1.80 29.15
C THR A 16 -4.40 0.69 28.65
N GLU A 17 -3.62 0.99 27.60
CA GLU A 17 -2.30 0.43 27.30
C GLU A 17 -1.90 0.89 25.89
N LYS A 18 -0.66 1.38 25.73
CA LYS A 18 -0.09 1.78 24.44
C LYS A 18 -0.09 0.56 23.51
N SER A 19 -1.12 0.44 22.67
CA SER A 19 -1.17 -0.61 21.65
C SER A 19 -0.12 -0.30 20.59
N LYS A 20 0.98 -1.07 20.58
CA LYS A 20 1.76 -1.27 19.35
C LYS A 20 0.76 -1.60 18.24
N LEU A 21 0.82 -0.87 17.12
CA LEU A 21 0.02 -1.11 15.93
C LEU A 21 0.16 -2.58 15.52
N LYS A 22 -0.81 -3.42 15.91
CA LYS A 22 -0.86 -4.86 15.62
C LYS A 22 -1.33 -5.06 14.18
N GLY A 23 -0.43 -4.83 13.23
CA GLY A 23 -0.72 -5.06 11.81
C GLY A 23 0.53 -5.22 10.95
N ALA A 24 1.62 -4.54 11.28
CA ALA A 24 2.92 -4.81 10.68
C ALA A 24 3.68 -5.81 11.56
N GLY A 25 4.09 -6.94 11.00
CA GLY A 25 5.03 -7.84 11.66
C GLY A 25 6.41 -7.20 11.88
N GLU A 26 7.40 -8.00 12.24
CA GLU A 26 8.80 -7.55 12.17
C GLU A 26 9.10 -7.13 10.71
N GLY A 27 9.32 -5.82 10.48
CA GLY A 27 9.62 -5.28 9.15
C GLY A 27 8.59 -4.32 8.54
N GLY A 28 7.53 -3.89 9.24
CA GLY A 28 6.73 -2.74 8.78
C GLY A 28 5.69 -3.00 7.68
N TYR A 29 5.68 -4.19 7.08
CA TYR A 29 4.75 -4.63 6.02
C TYR A 29 3.82 -5.77 6.47
N ILE A 30 2.83 -6.12 5.63
CA ILE A 30 1.85 -7.18 5.89
C ILE A 30 2.41 -8.54 5.46
N ALA A 31 3.01 -9.28 6.39
CA ALA A 31 3.67 -10.56 6.12
C ALA A 31 2.70 -11.64 5.60
N GLU A 32 1.44 -11.60 6.03
CA GLU A 32 0.38 -12.53 5.65
C GLU A 32 0.08 -12.50 4.16
N PHE A 33 0.27 -11.35 3.50
CA PHE A 33 0.17 -11.27 2.05
C PHE A 33 1.18 -12.20 1.38
N ILE A 34 2.40 -12.24 1.88
CA ILE A 34 3.47 -13.07 1.31
C ILE A 34 3.23 -14.54 1.65
N THR A 35 2.97 -14.84 2.92
CA THR A 35 2.88 -16.22 3.42
C THR A 35 1.61 -16.96 3.02
N HIS A 36 0.46 -16.26 2.95
CA HIS A 36 -0.84 -16.89 2.72
C HIS A 36 -1.43 -16.61 1.33
N VAL A 37 -1.01 -15.54 0.66
CA VAL A 37 -1.56 -15.15 -0.64
C VAL A 37 -0.55 -15.37 -1.76
N LEU A 38 0.56 -14.64 -1.75
CA LEU A 38 1.51 -14.59 -2.86
C LEU A 38 2.09 -15.97 -3.18
N LYS A 39 2.66 -16.67 -2.18
CA LYS A 39 3.31 -17.98 -2.40
C LYS A 39 2.39 -18.99 -3.09
N ARG A 40 1.09 -18.97 -2.79
CA ARG A 40 0.09 -19.83 -3.41
C ARG A 40 -0.20 -19.46 -4.87
N LEU A 41 -0.16 -18.17 -5.20
CA LEU A 41 -0.53 -17.65 -6.52
C LEU A 41 0.63 -17.60 -7.51
N LEU A 42 1.88 -17.60 -7.03
CA LEU A 42 3.08 -17.49 -7.88
C LEU A 42 3.07 -18.37 -9.16
N PRO A 43 2.70 -19.66 -9.11
CA PRO A 43 2.64 -20.49 -10.32
C PRO A 43 1.65 -19.97 -11.38
N ASP A 44 0.47 -19.53 -10.93
CA ASP A 44 -0.57 -18.99 -11.81
C ASP A 44 -0.19 -17.61 -12.35
N LEU A 45 0.46 -16.77 -11.53
CA LEU A 45 0.94 -15.46 -11.98
C LEU A 45 1.91 -15.59 -13.15
N VAL A 46 2.84 -16.55 -13.09
CA VAL A 46 3.78 -16.83 -14.18
C VAL A 46 3.05 -17.45 -15.38
N LYS A 47 2.21 -18.46 -15.15
CA LYS A 47 1.52 -19.20 -16.21
C LYS A 47 0.61 -18.30 -17.06
N TYR A 48 -0.12 -17.40 -16.42
CA TYR A 48 -1.11 -16.53 -17.08
C TYR A 48 -0.62 -15.10 -17.28
N ASN A 49 0.66 -14.82 -16.97
CA ASN A 49 1.26 -13.50 -17.15
C ASN A 49 0.48 -12.38 -16.43
N ILE A 50 0.07 -12.63 -15.18
CA ILE A 50 -0.78 -11.72 -14.39
C ILE A 50 0.08 -10.72 -13.63
N LYS A 51 -0.24 -9.43 -13.78
CA LYS A 51 0.32 -8.34 -12.98
C LYS A 51 -0.49 -8.15 -11.69
N VAL A 52 0.19 -7.84 -10.59
CA VAL A 52 -0.39 -7.66 -9.26
C VAL A 52 0.08 -6.33 -8.67
N ILE A 53 -0.85 -5.54 -8.15
CA ILE A 53 -0.58 -4.34 -7.37
C ILE A 53 -1.13 -4.54 -5.97
N THR A 54 -0.36 -4.16 -4.94
CA THR A 54 -0.73 -4.37 -3.54
C THR A 54 -0.33 -3.20 -2.64
N ASN A 55 -1.15 -2.89 -1.64
CA ASN A 55 -0.83 -1.98 -0.52
C ASN A 55 -0.29 -2.73 0.71
N ALA A 56 0.15 -3.97 0.54
CA ALA A 56 0.76 -4.76 1.61
C ALA A 56 2.10 -4.20 2.11
N GLY A 57 2.69 -3.19 1.46
CA GLY A 57 3.96 -2.59 1.87
C GLY A 57 3.89 -1.84 3.19
N GLY A 58 2.71 -1.35 3.58
CA GLY A 58 2.50 -0.73 4.89
C GLY A 58 3.46 0.44 5.15
N LEU A 59 4.22 0.36 6.24
CA LEU A 59 5.22 1.36 6.62
C LEU A 59 6.59 1.16 5.94
N ASP A 60 6.84 -0.02 5.35
CA ASP A 60 8.12 -0.34 4.71
C ASP A 60 7.90 -1.15 3.41
N PRO A 61 7.56 -0.45 2.31
CA PRO A 61 7.37 -1.10 1.01
C PRO A 61 8.66 -1.73 0.45
N LEU A 62 9.84 -1.28 0.88
CA LEU A 62 11.12 -1.84 0.43
C LEU A 62 11.39 -3.19 1.10
N ALA A 63 11.16 -3.32 2.40
CA ALA A 63 11.24 -4.60 3.10
C ALA A 63 10.22 -5.60 2.54
N CYS A 64 9.01 -5.13 2.20
CA CYS A 64 8.00 -5.94 1.54
C CYS A 64 8.49 -6.45 0.17
N LYS A 65 9.04 -5.57 -0.67
CA LYS A 65 9.65 -5.95 -1.96
C LYS A 65 10.72 -7.02 -1.78
N GLN A 66 11.64 -6.85 -0.84
CA GLN A 66 12.71 -7.82 -0.59
C GLN A 66 12.15 -9.19 -0.19
N ALA A 67 11.12 -9.20 0.66
CA ALA A 67 10.47 -10.44 1.08
C ALA A 67 9.72 -11.13 -0.07
N ILE A 68 9.11 -10.37 -0.99
CA ILE A 68 8.50 -10.89 -2.21
C ILE A 68 9.56 -11.51 -3.13
N GLU A 69 10.67 -10.82 -3.37
CA GLU A 69 11.78 -11.32 -4.20
C GLU A 69 12.36 -12.63 -3.63
N ASN A 70 12.50 -12.71 -2.30
CA ASN A 70 12.94 -13.94 -1.63
C ASN A 70 11.92 -15.07 -1.83
N ALA A 71 10.61 -14.81 -1.70
CA ALA A 71 9.57 -15.81 -1.94
C ALA A 71 9.54 -16.32 -3.40
N ILE A 72 9.83 -15.45 -4.37
CA ILE A 72 9.95 -15.83 -5.79
C ILE A 72 11.14 -16.76 -5.99
N LYS A 73 12.32 -16.41 -5.43
CA LYS A 73 13.53 -17.24 -5.49
C LYS A 73 13.32 -18.61 -4.87
N GLU A 74 12.69 -18.67 -3.69
CA GLU A 74 12.34 -19.93 -3.02
C GLU A 74 11.40 -20.82 -3.84
N SER A 75 10.60 -20.24 -4.75
CA SER A 75 9.64 -20.97 -5.58
C SER A 75 10.26 -21.55 -6.86
N GLY A 76 11.56 -21.34 -7.10
CA GLY A 76 12.26 -21.86 -8.27
C GLY A 76 11.89 -21.17 -9.59
N ILE A 77 11.29 -19.97 -9.53
CA ILE A 77 11.01 -19.15 -10.70
C ILE A 77 12.33 -18.52 -11.18
N GLU A 78 12.57 -18.55 -12.49
CA GLU A 78 13.77 -17.98 -13.10
C GLU A 78 13.96 -16.50 -12.72
N ASP A 79 15.19 -16.12 -12.39
CA ASP A 79 15.54 -14.73 -12.07
C ASP A 79 15.15 -13.80 -13.24
N GLY A 80 14.48 -12.70 -12.91
CA GLY A 80 14.00 -11.72 -13.89
C GLY A 80 12.69 -12.11 -14.60
N LYS A 81 12.15 -13.32 -14.40
CA LYS A 81 10.85 -13.71 -14.95
C LYS A 81 9.70 -12.88 -14.36
N LEU A 82 9.80 -12.56 -13.08
CA LEU A 82 8.90 -11.63 -12.39
C LEU A 82 9.72 -10.44 -11.90
N ILE A 83 9.29 -9.23 -12.28
CA ILE A 83 9.90 -7.97 -11.86
C ILE A 83 9.06 -7.37 -10.73
N VAL A 84 9.72 -7.03 -9.62
CA VAL A 84 9.09 -6.45 -8.43
C VAL A 84 9.52 -4.99 -8.27
N ALA A 85 8.54 -4.09 -8.20
CA ALA A 85 8.73 -2.67 -7.94
C ALA A 85 8.09 -2.28 -6.61
N ALA A 86 8.72 -1.34 -5.91
CA ALA A 86 8.18 -0.70 -4.72
C ALA A 86 8.01 0.80 -4.97
N ILE A 87 6.87 1.36 -4.59
CA ILE A 87 6.62 2.80 -4.62
C ILE A 87 6.99 3.36 -3.25
N THR A 88 7.86 4.37 -3.26
CA THR A 88 8.34 5.10 -2.09
C THR A 88 8.11 6.61 -2.28
N GLY A 89 8.34 7.39 -1.22
CA GLY A 89 8.25 8.86 -1.27
C GLY A 89 7.01 9.45 -0.58
N ASP A 90 6.17 8.62 0.05
CA ASP A 90 5.04 9.05 0.89
C ASP A 90 5.46 9.39 2.34
N ASP A 91 6.71 9.12 2.72
CA ASP A 91 7.23 9.44 4.05
C ASP A 91 7.65 10.92 4.14
N MET A 92 6.80 11.71 4.79
CA MET A 92 7.01 13.14 5.00
C MET A 92 7.55 13.48 6.39
N LEU A 93 7.91 12.49 7.23
CA LEU A 93 8.31 12.72 8.62
C LEU A 93 9.56 13.62 8.74
N ASN A 94 10.51 13.47 7.83
CA ASN A 94 11.75 14.26 7.82
C ASN A 94 11.53 15.74 7.42
N TYR A 95 10.39 16.06 6.82
CA TYR A 95 10.05 17.40 6.35
C TYR A 95 9.14 18.17 7.32
N ASN A 96 8.81 17.58 8.47
CA ASN A 96 7.83 18.12 9.41
C ASN A 96 8.20 19.54 9.88
N GLU A 97 9.45 19.76 10.28
CA GLU A 97 9.91 21.09 10.72
C GLU A 97 9.91 22.12 9.58
N GLU A 98 10.20 21.70 8.35
CA GLU A 98 10.12 22.56 7.17
C GLU A 98 8.67 22.99 6.91
N PHE A 99 7.71 22.06 6.93
CA PHE A 99 6.30 22.39 6.73
C PHE A 99 5.74 23.26 7.84
N LYS A 100 6.14 23.03 9.10
CA LYS A 100 5.75 23.89 10.22
C LYS A 100 6.22 25.33 10.02
N GLN A 101 7.47 25.51 9.59
CA GLN A 101 8.02 26.85 9.34
C GLN A 101 7.31 27.57 8.20
N LYS A 102 6.84 26.84 7.18
CA LYS A 102 6.05 27.40 6.08
C LYS A 102 4.59 27.68 6.45
N GLY A 103 4.11 27.18 7.59
CA GLY A 103 2.70 27.27 7.97
C GLY A 103 1.80 26.29 7.22
N ASP A 104 2.38 25.27 6.58
CA ASP A 104 1.68 24.29 5.73
C ASP A 104 1.24 23.03 6.53
N VAL A 105 1.23 23.11 7.87
CA VAL A 105 0.76 22.02 8.73
C VAL A 105 -0.61 22.39 9.28
N TYR A 106 -1.61 21.63 8.85
CA TYR A 106 -3.00 21.82 9.26
C TYR A 106 -3.41 20.71 10.24
N GLU A 107 -4.22 21.05 11.23
CA GLU A 107 -4.85 20.02 12.07
C GLU A 107 -5.83 19.20 11.22
N PHE A 108 -5.77 17.88 11.39
CA PHE A 108 -6.70 16.99 10.70
C PHE A 108 -8.13 17.30 11.16
N THR A 109 -8.92 17.89 10.27
CA THR A 109 -10.33 18.18 10.51
C THR A 109 -11.15 17.01 9.98
N HIS A 110 -11.99 16.42 10.83
CA HIS A 110 -12.92 15.39 10.38
C HIS A 110 -13.89 16.00 9.38
N ILE A 111 -14.23 15.26 8.31
CA ILE A 111 -15.28 15.68 7.37
C ILE A 111 -16.61 15.75 8.14
N ILE A 112 -17.10 16.96 8.39
CA ILE A 112 -18.33 17.19 9.20
C ILE A 112 -19.57 17.35 8.30
N GLY A 113 -19.45 17.06 7.00
CA GLY A 113 -20.58 17.08 6.06
C GLY A 113 -21.00 18.46 5.59
N ASN A 114 -20.12 19.47 5.73
CA ASN A 114 -20.30 20.75 5.06
C ASN A 114 -19.59 20.70 3.69
N ASP A 115 -20.17 21.35 2.69
CA ASP A 115 -19.72 21.42 1.29
C ASP A 115 -18.30 22.02 1.09
N GLN A 116 -17.53 22.23 2.15
CA GLN A 116 -16.17 22.77 2.09
C GLN A 116 -15.07 21.70 2.06
N ASP A 117 -15.39 20.44 2.36
CA ASP A 117 -14.41 19.35 2.42
C ASP A 117 -14.35 18.49 1.15
N SER A 118 -15.29 18.68 0.22
CA SER A 118 -15.31 17.97 -1.08
C SER A 118 -14.20 18.41 -2.03
N ASP A 119 -13.56 19.56 -1.75
CA ASP A 119 -12.74 20.28 -2.73
C ASP A 119 -11.23 20.09 -2.55
N ASN A 120 -10.79 19.23 -1.61
CA ASN A 120 -9.37 18.89 -1.46
C ASN A 120 -9.00 17.55 -2.11
N PHE A 121 -9.72 17.13 -3.16
CA PHE A 121 -9.16 16.16 -4.08
C PHE A 121 -7.97 16.80 -4.80
N PRO A 122 -6.82 16.10 -4.92
CA PRO A 122 -5.71 16.63 -5.71
C PRO A 122 -6.22 16.98 -7.11
N SER A 123 -6.04 18.24 -7.51
CA SER A 123 -6.39 18.75 -8.83
C SER A 123 -5.76 17.87 -9.92
N GLU A 124 -6.52 17.59 -10.97
CA GLU A 124 -6.38 16.51 -11.96
C GLU A 124 -5.09 16.45 -12.82
N GLU A 125 -3.97 17.04 -12.40
CA GLU A 125 -2.72 17.00 -13.15
C GLU A 125 -1.63 16.25 -12.38
N LYS A 126 -1.78 14.93 -12.23
CA LYS A 126 -0.65 14.07 -11.84
C LYS A 126 -0.34 13.10 -12.95
N GLU A 127 0.90 13.18 -13.43
CA GLU A 127 1.47 12.27 -14.41
C GLU A 127 1.40 10.83 -13.86
N VAL A 128 0.74 9.94 -14.59
CA VAL A 128 0.71 8.52 -14.25
C VAL A 128 2.04 7.91 -14.69
N ILE A 129 2.91 7.67 -13.71
CA ILE A 129 4.17 6.98 -13.96
C ILE A 129 3.88 5.49 -14.09
N SER A 130 3.91 5.01 -15.33
CA SER A 130 3.79 3.59 -15.63
C SER A 130 5.14 2.90 -15.53
N LEU A 131 5.22 1.85 -14.71
CA LEU A 131 6.34 0.92 -14.69
C LEU A 131 5.87 -0.45 -15.15
N ASN A 132 6.61 -1.07 -16.07
CA ASN A 132 6.32 -2.43 -16.53
C ASN A 132 6.82 -3.47 -15.51
N ALA A 133 6.23 -3.46 -14.32
CA ALA A 133 6.49 -4.42 -13.25
C ALA A 133 5.36 -5.45 -13.16
N TYR A 134 5.71 -6.66 -12.74
CA TYR A 134 4.74 -7.73 -12.51
C TYR A 134 4.12 -7.63 -11.12
N LEU A 135 4.88 -7.16 -10.15
CA LEU A 135 4.44 -6.94 -8.77
C LEU A 135 4.78 -5.52 -8.36
N VAL A 136 3.77 -4.72 -8.07
CA VAL A 136 3.94 -3.35 -7.55
C VAL A 136 3.48 -3.30 -6.10
N VAL A 137 4.41 -2.99 -5.20
CA VAL A 137 4.13 -2.79 -3.78
C VAL A 137 4.07 -1.31 -3.48
N THR A 138 3.00 -0.88 -2.85
CA THR A 138 2.85 0.49 -2.33
C THR A 138 2.99 0.49 -0.81
N GLY A 139 3.48 1.61 -0.26
CA GLY A 139 3.45 1.89 1.17
C GLY A 139 2.02 2.17 1.66
N ARG A 140 1.76 3.37 2.18
CA ARG A 140 0.39 3.76 2.54
C ARG A 140 -0.35 4.29 1.32
N CYS A 141 -1.26 3.47 0.79
CA CYS A 141 -2.10 3.81 -0.35
C CYS A 141 -3.57 3.47 -0.05
N VAL A 142 -4.48 4.30 -0.57
CA VAL A 142 -5.92 4.05 -0.47
C VAL A 142 -6.34 2.94 -1.44
N ASP A 143 -7.28 2.09 -1.04
CA ASP A 143 -7.75 0.96 -1.86
C ASP A 143 -8.29 1.41 -3.23
N SER A 144 -8.87 2.61 -3.31
CA SER A 144 -9.36 3.17 -4.57
C SER A 144 -8.23 3.41 -5.58
N ALA A 145 -7.04 3.82 -5.14
CA ALA A 145 -5.90 4.06 -6.01
C ALA A 145 -5.32 2.75 -6.59
N LEU A 146 -5.48 1.63 -5.87
CA LEU A 146 -5.13 0.30 -6.40
C LEU A 146 -6.01 -0.12 -7.60
N VAL A 147 -7.17 0.51 -7.77
CA VAL A 147 -8.08 0.28 -8.90
C VAL A 147 -7.90 1.35 -9.97
N VAL A 148 -7.90 2.62 -9.59
CA VAL A 148 -7.81 3.75 -10.53
C VAL A 148 -6.49 3.74 -11.30
N GLY A 149 -5.36 3.46 -10.64
CA GLY A 149 -4.05 3.43 -11.30
C GLY A 149 -3.98 2.46 -12.48
N PRO A 150 -4.28 1.16 -12.30
CA PRO A 150 -4.38 0.20 -13.41
C PRO A 150 -5.34 0.62 -14.51
N LEU A 151 -6.51 1.17 -14.15
CA LEU A 151 -7.52 1.56 -15.15
C LEU A 151 -7.01 2.69 -16.05
N ILE A 152 -6.40 3.73 -15.48
CA ILE A 152 -5.83 4.84 -16.27
C ILE A 152 -4.66 4.38 -17.14
N ASN A 153 -3.87 3.39 -16.68
CA ASN A 153 -2.74 2.90 -17.46
C ASN A 153 -3.14 1.99 -18.63
N GLU A 154 -4.23 1.24 -18.49
CA GLU A 154 -4.64 0.21 -19.47
C GLU A 154 -5.68 0.73 -20.48
N PHE A 155 -6.48 1.73 -20.12
CA PHE A 155 -7.62 2.24 -20.91
C PHE A 155 -7.54 3.75 -21.13
#